data_AF-A0A1S8BH54-F1
#
_entry.id   AF-A0A1S8BH54-F1
#
_cell.length_a   1.000
_cell.length_b   1.000
_cell.length_c   1.000
_cell.angle_alpha   90.00
_cell.angle_beta   90.00
_cell.angle_gamma   90.00
#
_symmetry.space_group_name_H-M   'P 1'
#
loop_
_entity.id
_entity.type
_entity.pdbx_description
1 polymer ?
#
loop_
_entity_poly.entity_id
_entity_poly.type
_entity_poly.pdbx_seq_one_letter_code
_entity_poly.pdbx_strand_id
1 'polypeptide(L)' 'MMERWTNGLWKSTNHRVIHRGTNYRVSVPFFFEPNFDARIKPLAKCVAETGGKEKYDEVVYGEHLLGKVKGNFY' A
#
# COMPACT_ATOMS: atom_id res chain seq x y z
N MET A 1 1.54 -2.03 -0.07
CA MET A 1 1.12 -3.44 0.18
C MET A 1 1.22 -3.92 1.62
N MET A 2 2.09 -3.31 2.45
CA MET A 2 2.34 -3.74 3.84
C MET A 2 1.08 -3.88 4.71
N GLU A 3 0.08 -3.00 4.58
CA GLU A 3 -1.16 -3.13 5.35
C GLU A 3 -1.89 -4.46 5.10
N ARG A 4 -1.89 -4.95 3.86
CA ARG A 4 -2.51 -6.24 3.51
C ARG A 4 -1.72 -7.41 4.08
N TRP A 5 -0.39 -7.44 3.87
CA TRP A 5 0.48 -8.49 4.43
C TRP A 5 0.38 -8.58 5.95
N THR A 6 0.30 -7.45 6.62
CA THR A 6 0.25 -7.38 8.09
C THR A 6 -1.16 -7.50 8.65
N ASN A 7 -2.14 -7.87 7.83
CA ASN A 7 -3.55 -7.97 8.22
C ASN A 7 -4.08 -6.72 8.95
N GLY A 8 -3.59 -5.55 8.57
CA GLY A 8 -3.99 -4.26 9.14
C GLY A 8 -3.24 -3.85 10.40
N LEU A 9 -2.23 -4.59 10.85
CA LEU A 9 -1.37 -4.20 11.97
C LEU A 9 -0.58 -2.92 11.63
N TRP A 10 -0.05 -2.82 10.40
CA TRP A 10 0.59 -1.60 9.91
C TRP A 10 -0.35 -0.87 8.95
N LYS A 11 -0.73 0.36 9.31
CA LYS A 11 -1.68 1.15 8.52
C LYS A 11 -1.01 1.95 7.42
N SER A 12 -1.61 1.93 6.22
CA SER A 12 -1.23 2.82 5.13
C SER A 12 -1.60 4.24 5.50
N THR A 13 -0.60 5.11 5.65
CA THR A 13 -0.81 6.49 6.08
C THR A 13 -1.34 7.34 4.94
N ASN A 14 -2.52 7.94 5.15
CA ASN A 14 -3.03 8.96 4.23
C ASN A 14 -2.20 10.25 4.42
N HIS A 15 -1.61 10.76 3.35
CA HIS A 15 -0.76 11.93 3.40
C HIS A 15 -0.96 12.83 2.18
N ARG A 16 -0.75 14.12 2.37
CA ARG A 16 -0.91 15.17 1.36
C ARG A 16 0.24 16.15 1.45
N VAL A 17 0.73 16.60 0.31
CA VAL A 17 1.66 17.72 0.21
C VAL A 17 0.89 19.01 -0.04
N ILE A 18 1.10 20.03 0.80
CA ILE A 18 0.61 21.40 0.57
C ILE A 18 1.83 22.32 0.50
N HIS A 19 2.04 22.96 -0.64
CA HIS A 19 3.08 23.97 -0.80
C HIS A 19 2.48 25.37 -0.67
N ARG A 20 2.99 26.19 0.27
CA ARG A 20 2.50 27.55 0.57
C ARG A 20 3.57 28.65 0.42
N GLY A 21 4.75 28.28 -0.09
CA GLY A 21 5.88 29.20 -0.22
C GLY A 21 5.90 29.92 -1.56
N THR A 22 6.77 30.93 -1.67
CA THR A 22 7.07 31.63 -2.93
C THR A 22 8.23 31.01 -3.72
N ASN A 23 8.97 30.08 -3.09
CA ASN A 23 10.12 29.39 -3.68
C ASN A 23 9.82 27.91 -3.96
N TYR A 24 10.61 27.27 -4.82
CA TYR A 24 10.43 25.85 -5.15
C TYR A 24 10.49 24.91 -3.92
N ARG A 25 9.66 23.87 -3.96
CA ARG A 25 9.75 22.70 -3.07
C ARG A 25 10.05 21.47 -3.89
N VAL A 26 11.17 20.81 -3.60
CA VAL A 26 11.60 19.57 -4.27
C VAL A 26 11.46 18.40 -3.30
N SER A 27 10.99 17.25 -3.80
CA SER A 27 10.97 15.97 -3.07
C SER A 27 11.40 14.85 -4.00
N VAL A 28 12.25 13.95 -3.50
CA VAL A 28 12.75 12.77 -4.22
C VAL A 28 12.31 11.53 -3.46
N PRO A 29 11.07 11.04 -3.67
CA PRO A 29 10.58 9.87 -2.94
C PRO A 29 11.16 8.58 -3.51
N PHE A 30 11.42 7.63 -2.62
CA PHE A 30 11.72 6.25 -2.96
C PHE A 30 10.54 5.36 -2.55
N PHE A 31 10.09 4.50 -3.46
CA PHE A 31 9.02 3.54 -3.22
C PHE A 31 9.60 2.14 -3.37
N PHE A 32 9.54 1.35 -2.30
CA PHE A 32 9.88 -0.06 -2.32
C PHE A 32 8.60 -0.88 -2.44
N GLU A 33 8.52 -1.66 -3.51
CA GLU A 33 7.29 -2.34 -3.90
C GLU A 33 7.56 -3.83 -4.17
N PRO A 34 6.54 -4.69 -4.06
CA PRO A 34 6.65 -6.10 -4.43
C PRO A 34 6.93 -6.30 -5.92
N ASN A 35 7.35 -7.52 -6.29
CA ASN A 35 7.37 -7.93 -7.69
C ASN A 35 5.98 -7.83 -8.33
N PHE A 36 5.94 -7.58 -9.64
CA PHE A 36 4.70 -7.32 -10.38
C PHE A 36 3.69 -8.47 -10.29
N ASP A 37 4.16 -9.71 -10.27
CA ASP A 37 3.39 -10.95 -10.18
C ASP A 37 3.19 -11.44 -8.73
N ALA A 38 3.69 -10.69 -7.73
CA ALA A 38 3.61 -11.11 -6.35
C ALA A 38 2.15 -11.24 -5.88
N ARG A 39 1.83 -12.40 -5.28
CA ARG A 39 0.56 -12.65 -4.59
C ARG A 39 0.64 -12.12 -3.16
N ILE A 40 -0.20 -11.14 -2.85
CA ILE A 40 -0.25 -10.45 -1.56
C ILE A 40 -1.48 -10.95 -0.81
N LYS A 41 -1.25 -11.65 0.30
CA LYS A 41 -2.28 -12.07 1.26
C LYS A 41 -1.80 -11.89 2.70
N PRO A 42 -2.68 -11.75 3.69
CA PRO A 42 -2.30 -11.67 5.10
C PRO A 42 -1.33 -12.80 5.51
N LEU A 43 -0.23 -12.44 6.17
CA LEU A 43 0.72 -13.41 6.72
C LEU A 43 0.10 -14.08 7.95
N ALA A 44 0.23 -15.41 8.06
CA ALA A 44 -0.40 -16.19 9.13
C ALA A 44 -0.09 -15.65 10.55
N LYS A 45 1.16 -15.25 10.79
CA LYS A 45 1.57 -14.61 12.06
C LYS A 45 0.78 -13.33 12.33
N CYS A 46 0.62 -12.47 11.33
CA CYS A 46 -0.12 -11.22 11.46
C CYS A 46 -1.63 -11.46 11.61
N VAL A 47 -2.19 -12.49 10.97
CA VAL A 47 -3.59 -12.90 11.18
C VAL A 47 -3.81 -13.31 12.63
N ALA A 48 -2.93 -14.13 13.20
CA ALA A 48 -2.99 -14.53 14.60
C ALA A 48 -2.93 -13.31 15.55
N GLU A 49 -1.98 -12.39 15.30
CA GLU A 49 -1.82 -11.17 16.11
C GLU A 49 -2.99 -10.18 16.01
N THR A 50 -3.80 -10.26 14.96
CA THR A 50 -4.90 -9.32 14.68
C THR A 50 -6.30 -9.93 14.88
N GLY A 51 -6.39 -11.06 15.60
CA GLY A 51 -7.65 -11.66 16.05
C GLY A 51 -8.06 -12.95 15.30
N GLY A 52 -7.15 -13.57 14.56
CA GLY A 52 -7.36 -14.88 13.94
C GLY A 52 -8.27 -14.89 12.70
N LYS A 53 -8.66 -13.72 12.18
CA LYS A 53 -9.47 -13.57 10.97
C LYS A 53 -8.72 -12.81 9.90
N GLU A 54 -8.70 -13.34 8.69
CA GLU A 54 -8.18 -12.63 7.52
C GLU A 54 -9.09 -11.44 7.19
N LYS A 55 -8.51 -10.23 7.14
CA LYS A 55 -9.25 -8.98 6.87
C LYS A 55 -9.16 -8.54 5.41
N TYR A 56 -8.29 -9.17 4.63
CA TYR A 56 -8.02 -8.79 3.24
C TYR A 56 -7.93 -10.05 2.39
N ASP A 57 -8.59 -10.03 1.24
CA ASP A 57 -8.44 -11.09 0.22
C ASP A 57 -7.06 -11.01 -0.46
N GLU A 58 -6.65 -12.15 -1.04
CA GLU A 58 -5.46 -12.24 -1.88
C GLU A 58 -5.60 -11.34 -3.12
N VAL A 59 -4.52 -10.64 -3.47
CA VAL A 59 -4.42 -9.84 -4.69
C VAL A 59 -3.09 -10.05 -5.39
N VAL A 60 -3.06 -9.95 -6.72
CA VAL A 60 -1.81 -9.82 -7.48
C VAL A 60 -1.40 -8.35 -7.50
N TYR A 61 -0.14 -8.07 -7.15
CA TYR A 61 0.35 -6.69 -6.98
C TYR A 61 0.19 -5.85 -8.26
N GLY A 62 0.58 -6.39 -9.42
CA GLY A 62 0.53 -5.69 -10.71
C GLY A 62 -0.89 -5.29 -11.10
N GLU A 63 -1.88 -6.17 -10.89
CA GLU A 63 -3.29 -5.87 -11.15
C GLU A 63 -3.80 -4.76 -10.22
N HIS A 64 -3.45 -4.83 -8.93
CA HIS A 64 -3.80 -3.79 -7.96
C HIS A 64 -3.19 -2.44 -8.34
N LEU A 65 -1.91 -2.43 -8.73
CA LEU A 65 -1.19 -1.22 -9.15
C LEU A 65 -1.84 -0.60 -10.39
N LEU A 66 -2.11 -1.40 -11.42
CA LEU A 66 -2.78 -0.92 -12.64
C LEU A 66 -4.18 -0.38 -12.35
N GLY A 67 -4.94 -1.04 -11.47
CA GLY A 67 -6.25 -0.56 -11.02
C GLY A 67 -6.17 0.80 -10.33
N LYS A 68 -5.19 0.99 -9.43
CA LYS A 68 -4.92 2.27 -8.76
C LYS A 68 -4.52 3.37 -9.74
N VAL A 69 -3.59 3.08 -10.66
CA VAL A 69 -3.11 4.06 -11.64
C VAL A 69 -4.26 4.50 -12.55
N LYS A 70 -5.06 3.55 -13.05
CA LYS A 70 -6.26 3.86 -13.82
C LYS A 70 -7.21 4.74 -13.01
N GLY A 71 -7.69 4.28 -11.85
CA GLY A 71 -8.71 5.01 -11.09
C GLY A 71 -8.28 6.36 -10.50
N ASN A 72 -6.97 6.63 -10.37
CA ASN A 72 -6.48 7.90 -9.83
C ASN A 72 -6.14 8.94 -10.90
N PHE A 73 -5.75 8.51 -12.11
CA PHE A 73 -5.15 9.38 -13.12
C PHE A 73 -5.83 9.37 -14.48
N TYR A 74 -6.75 8.43 -14.73
CA TYR A 74 -7.51 8.28 -15.99
C TYR A 74 -9.01 8.21 -15.70
#